data_AF-A0A6J4RSF5-F1
#
_entry.id   AF-A0A6J4RSF5-F1
#
_cell.length_a   1.000
_cell.length_b   1.000
_cell.length_c   1.000
_cell.angle_alpha   90.00
_cell.angle_beta   90.00
_cell.angle_gamma   90.00
#
_symmetry.space_group_name_H-M   'P 1'
#
loop_
_entity.id
_entity.type
_entity.pdbx_description
1 polymer ?
#
loop_
_entity_poly.entity_id
_entity_poly.type
_entity_poly.pdbx_seq_one_letter_code
_entity_poly.pdbx_strand_id
1 'polypeptide(L)'
;MADGTVTTPPEQAPPDQSPREANRAVGARARAEMSNFDTVNHWFDLAADRLGMGDDTRAVLRSSYREVQVQIPIRLRDDCVHVFSGYRVQHNGARGPYKGGIRFHPEVDLDEVRALASLMTWKTAIVGIPFGGAKGGVNVPADKLDEHELQTVTRSFIDKIEKVLGPTRDIPAPDVNTNARVMAWMMDEYGKLHGHTPAIVTGKPISLGGSFGREAATGRGVVQMY
;
A
#
# COMPACT_ATOMS: atom_id res chain seq x y z
N MET A 1 -21.55 -64.76 47.39
CA MET A 1 -20.38 -63.93 47.76
C MET A 1 -19.78 -63.42 46.47
N ALA A 2 -19.81 -62.09 46.31
CA ALA A 2 -19.27 -61.24 45.24
C ALA A 2 -19.84 -61.42 43.81
N ASP A 3 -19.96 -60.41 42.96
CA ASP A 3 -20.22 -58.95 43.02
C ASP A 3 -20.35 -58.55 41.53
N GLY A 4 -21.12 -57.51 41.18
CA GLY A 4 -21.25 -57.14 39.76
C GLY A 4 -22.32 -56.10 39.46
N THR A 5 -22.02 -54.86 39.80
CA THR A 5 -22.77 -53.64 39.46
C THR A 5 -22.81 -53.38 37.96
N VAL A 6 -24.00 -53.07 37.42
CA VAL A 6 -24.18 -52.42 36.11
C VAL A 6 -24.95 -51.12 36.31
N THR A 7 -24.29 -50.03 35.94
CA THR A 7 -24.75 -48.64 35.91
C THR A 7 -25.60 -48.36 34.67
N THR A 8 -26.80 -47.81 34.84
CA THR A 8 -27.59 -47.20 33.76
C THR A 8 -27.34 -45.68 33.70
N PRO A 9 -27.25 -45.06 32.50
CA PRO A 9 -26.93 -43.64 32.34
C PRO A 9 -28.13 -42.71 32.62
N PRO A 10 -27.90 -41.46 33.06
CA PRO A 10 -28.97 -40.52 33.36
C PRO A 10 -29.59 -39.89 32.10
N GLU A 11 -30.89 -39.68 32.22
CA GLU A 11 -31.86 -39.06 31.31
C GLU A 11 -31.40 -37.69 30.76
N GLN A 12 -31.51 -37.49 29.44
CA GLN A 12 -31.14 -36.24 28.77
C GLN A 12 -32.15 -35.13 29.09
N ALA A 13 -31.68 -34.04 29.69
CA ALA A 13 -32.49 -32.86 29.98
C ALA A 13 -32.98 -32.18 28.68
N PRO A 14 -34.19 -31.59 28.65
CA PRO A 14 -34.72 -30.90 27.48
C PRO A 14 -33.89 -29.66 27.13
N PRO A 15 -33.86 -29.23 25.85
CA PRO A 15 -33.02 -28.12 25.41
C PRO A 15 -33.45 -26.81 26.06
N ASP A 16 -32.45 -26.05 26.53
CA ASP A 16 -32.59 -24.76 27.21
C ASP A 16 -33.28 -23.72 26.31
N GLN A 17 -34.55 -23.41 26.58
CA GLN A 17 -35.30 -22.35 25.91
C GLN A 17 -35.06 -20.98 26.57
N SER A 18 -33.83 -20.68 27.00
CA SER A 18 -33.54 -19.36 27.56
C SER A 18 -33.49 -18.29 26.46
N PRO A 19 -34.01 -17.07 26.71
CA PRO A 19 -34.00 -15.95 25.75
C PRO A 19 -32.58 -15.45 25.38
N ARG A 20 -31.53 -16.13 25.84
CA ARG A 20 -30.14 -15.89 25.50
C ARG A 20 -29.79 -16.31 24.07
N GLU A 21 -30.50 -17.28 23.48
CA GLU A 21 -30.27 -17.65 22.07
C GLU A 21 -30.93 -16.68 21.09
N ALA A 22 -32.09 -16.12 21.42
CA ALA A 22 -32.76 -15.11 20.59
C ALA A 22 -31.96 -13.79 20.48
N ASN A 23 -31.20 -13.42 21.53
CA ASN A 23 -30.33 -12.25 21.51
C ASN A 23 -28.98 -12.47 20.82
N ARG A 24 -28.61 -13.70 20.46
CA ARG A 24 -27.42 -13.96 19.62
C ARG A 24 -27.69 -13.72 18.14
N ALA A 25 -28.95 -13.79 17.70
CA ALA A 25 -29.34 -13.52 16.32
C ALA A 25 -29.57 -12.02 16.03
N VAL A 26 -29.68 -11.18 17.06
CA VAL A 26 -29.93 -9.73 16.93
C VAL A 26 -28.76 -8.96 17.56
N GLY A 27 -27.60 -8.97 16.90
CA GLY A 27 -26.45 -8.27 17.47
C GLY A 27 -25.14 -8.27 16.68
N ALA A 28 -25.02 -9.05 15.61
CA ALA A 28 -23.98 -8.79 14.62
C ALA A 28 -24.47 -7.66 13.70
N ARG A 29 -24.53 -6.43 14.23
CA ARG A 29 -24.32 -5.27 13.36
C ARG A 29 -22.98 -5.55 12.68
N ALA A 30 -22.99 -5.88 11.40
CA ALA A 30 -21.80 -5.81 10.58
C ALA A 30 -21.16 -4.46 10.93
N ARG A 31 -19.97 -4.49 11.56
CA ARG A 31 -19.15 -3.28 11.64
C ARG A 31 -19.09 -2.81 10.20
N ALA A 32 -19.52 -1.58 9.91
CA ALA A 32 -19.20 -1.00 8.63
C ALA A 32 -17.67 -1.10 8.50
N GLU A 33 -17.20 -1.97 7.62
CA GLU A 33 -15.78 -2.12 7.32
C GLU A 33 -15.38 -0.82 6.62
N MET A 34 -15.05 0.20 7.40
CA MET A 34 -14.55 1.46 6.85
C MET A 34 -13.22 1.17 6.18
N SER A 35 -13.13 1.49 4.89
CA SER A 35 -11.90 1.30 4.15
C SER A 35 -10.83 2.30 4.61
N ASN A 36 -9.57 2.03 4.26
CA ASN A 36 -8.48 2.98 4.50
C ASN A 36 -8.76 4.30 3.76
N PHE A 37 -9.31 4.20 2.56
CA PHE A 37 -9.67 5.36 1.76
C PHE A 37 -10.82 6.16 2.38
N ASP A 38 -11.84 5.50 2.92
CA ASP A 38 -12.95 6.16 3.63
C ASP A 38 -12.44 6.94 4.85
N THR A 39 -11.52 6.35 5.61
CA THR A 39 -10.93 6.99 6.78
C THR A 39 -10.14 8.24 6.39
N VAL A 40 -9.32 8.18 5.34
CA VAL A 40 -8.56 9.35 4.88
C VAL A 40 -9.49 10.44 4.35
N ASN A 41 -10.54 10.06 3.61
CA ASN A 41 -11.53 11.00 3.08
C ASN A 41 -12.35 11.67 4.19
N HIS A 42 -12.66 10.96 5.28
CA HIS A 42 -13.31 11.55 6.44
C HIS A 42 -12.50 12.72 7.03
N TRP A 43 -11.19 12.54 7.20
CA TRP A 43 -10.32 13.61 7.70
C TRP A 43 -10.13 14.75 6.70
N PHE A 44 -10.07 14.42 5.41
CA PHE A 44 -10.06 15.43 4.35
C PHE A 44 -11.31 16.31 4.41
N ASP A 45 -12.49 15.73 4.62
CA ASP A 45 -13.75 16.47 4.66
C ASP A 45 -13.83 17.43 5.82
N LEU A 46 -13.41 16.99 7.00
CA LEU A 46 -13.34 17.87 8.17
C LEU A 46 -12.41 19.06 7.93
N ALA A 47 -11.31 18.86 7.21
CA ALA A 47 -10.41 19.95 6.84
C ALA A 47 -11.04 20.86 5.77
N ALA A 48 -11.69 20.28 4.76
CA ALA A 48 -12.36 21.02 3.69
C ALA A 48 -13.51 21.89 4.21
N ASP A 49 -14.28 21.39 5.19
CA ASP A 49 -15.33 22.13 5.89
C ASP A 49 -14.77 23.36 6.62
N ARG A 50 -13.67 23.18 7.35
CA ARG A 50 -12.99 24.28 8.06
C ARG A 50 -12.43 25.34 7.11
N LEU A 51 -12.08 24.95 5.89
CA LEU A 51 -11.57 25.86 4.86
C LEU A 51 -12.68 26.51 4.02
N GLY A 52 -13.96 26.14 4.24
CA GLY A 52 -15.06 26.61 3.41
C GLY A 52 -14.91 26.20 1.94
N MET A 53 -14.29 25.04 1.67
CA MET A 53 -13.99 24.58 0.33
C MET A 53 -15.28 24.20 -0.42
N GLY A 54 -15.44 24.68 -1.66
CA GLY A 54 -16.57 24.33 -2.51
C GLY A 54 -16.53 22.88 -3.00
N ASP A 55 -17.70 22.33 -3.33
CA ASP A 55 -17.89 20.91 -3.63
C ASP A 55 -17.11 20.43 -4.86
N ASP A 56 -16.96 21.27 -5.89
CA ASP A 56 -16.20 20.93 -7.10
C ASP A 56 -14.73 20.64 -6.78
N THR A 57 -14.10 21.51 -5.98
CA THR A 57 -12.72 21.34 -5.53
C THR A 57 -12.59 20.10 -4.66
N ARG A 58 -13.57 19.81 -3.79
CA ARG A 58 -13.59 18.59 -2.98
C ARG A 58 -13.64 17.35 -3.85
N ALA A 59 -14.50 17.32 -4.87
CA ALA A 59 -14.62 16.18 -5.76
C ALA A 59 -13.30 15.87 -6.49
N VAL A 60 -12.60 16.91 -6.95
CA VAL A 60 -11.28 16.78 -7.58
C VAL A 60 -10.22 16.26 -6.60
N LEU A 61 -10.24 16.73 -5.34
CA LEU A 61 -9.24 16.38 -4.33
C LEU A 61 -9.49 15.04 -3.62
N ARG A 62 -10.73 14.52 -3.68
CA ARG A 62 -11.05 13.16 -3.22
C ARG A 62 -10.62 12.08 -4.19
N SER A 63 -10.65 12.38 -5.48
CA SER A 63 -10.40 11.38 -6.53
C SER A 63 -8.94 11.35 -6.97
N SER A 64 -8.46 10.17 -7.36
CA SER A 64 -7.14 10.04 -7.98
C SER A 64 -7.16 10.54 -9.42
N TYR A 65 -6.14 11.30 -9.82
CA TYR A 65 -5.96 11.73 -11.20
C TYR A 65 -5.78 10.55 -12.17
N ARG A 66 -4.98 9.55 -11.79
CA ARG A 66 -4.75 8.35 -12.60
C ARG A 66 -4.45 7.15 -11.72
N GLU A 67 -5.01 6.01 -12.10
CA GLU A 67 -4.78 4.74 -11.45
C GLU A 67 -4.36 3.72 -12.50
N VAL A 68 -3.25 3.04 -12.24
CA VAL A 68 -2.70 2.02 -13.12
C VAL A 68 -2.66 0.72 -12.36
N GLN A 69 -3.41 -0.27 -12.84
CA GLN A 69 -3.33 -1.65 -12.39
C GLN A 69 -2.68 -2.50 -13.48
N VAL A 70 -1.73 -3.33 -13.09
CA VAL A 70 -0.97 -4.18 -13.99
C VAL A 70 -0.88 -5.59 -13.47
N GLN A 71 -0.82 -6.54 -14.40
CA GLN A 71 -0.54 -7.93 -14.09
C GLN A 71 0.96 -8.21 -14.25
N ILE A 72 1.53 -8.93 -13.30
CA ILE A 72 2.96 -9.27 -13.23
C ILE A 72 3.08 -10.80 -13.19
N PRO A 73 3.12 -11.46 -14.35
CA PRO A 73 3.33 -12.91 -14.45
C PRO A 73 4.82 -13.23 -14.27
N ILE A 74 5.18 -14.00 -13.25
CA ILE A 74 6.55 -14.40 -12.95
C ILE A 74 6.60 -15.91 -12.75
N ARG A 75 7.58 -16.56 -13.37
CA ARG A 75 7.90 -17.95 -13.06
C ARG A 75 8.85 -18.00 -11.87
N LEU A 76 8.44 -18.62 -10.78
CA LEU A 76 9.24 -18.77 -9.56
C LEU A 76 10.01 -20.09 -9.57
N ARG A 77 10.77 -20.36 -8.51
CA ARG A 77 11.59 -21.58 -8.37
C ARG A 77 10.81 -22.90 -8.38
N ASP A 78 9.52 -22.85 -8.07
CA ASP A 78 8.61 -23.99 -8.14
C ASP A 78 8.18 -24.33 -9.58
N ASP A 79 8.79 -23.67 -10.58
CA ASP A 79 8.50 -23.76 -12.02
C ASP A 79 7.04 -23.40 -12.38
N CYS A 80 6.27 -22.90 -11.41
CA CYS A 80 4.93 -22.41 -11.60
C CYS A 80 4.95 -20.93 -11.99
N VAL A 81 3.98 -20.54 -12.83
CA VAL A 81 3.75 -19.12 -13.15
C VAL A 81 2.82 -18.54 -12.10
N HIS A 82 3.34 -17.63 -11.29
CA HIS A 82 2.60 -16.84 -10.33
C HIS A 82 2.22 -15.51 -10.94
N VAL A 83 1.00 -15.06 -10.67
CA VAL A 83 0.47 -13.82 -11.21
C VAL A 83 0.20 -12.86 -10.06
N PHE A 84 0.99 -11.80 -9.97
CA PHE A 84 0.79 -10.73 -9.01
C PHE A 84 0.10 -9.53 -9.67
N SER A 85 -0.67 -8.79 -8.87
CA SER A 85 -1.26 -7.50 -9.19
C SER A 85 -0.35 -6.38 -8.68
N GLY A 86 0.05 -5.50 -9.60
CA GLY A 86 0.75 -4.26 -9.30
C GLY A 86 -0.16 -3.05 -9.46
N TYR A 87 0.07 -2.02 -8.65
CA TYR A 87 -0.69 -0.78 -8.62
C TYR A 87 0.25 0.42 -8.63
N ARG A 88 -0.10 1.45 -9.39
CA ARG A 88 0.47 2.80 -9.28
C ARG A 88 -0.65 3.83 -9.37
N VAL A 89 -0.92 4.50 -8.25
CA VAL A 89 -1.91 5.57 -8.13
C VAL A 89 -1.20 6.92 -8.09
N GLN A 90 -1.56 7.79 -9.03
CA GLN A 90 -1.16 9.19 -9.13
C GLN A 90 -2.35 10.02 -8.66
N HIS A 91 -2.29 10.53 -7.43
CA HIS A 91 -3.43 11.19 -6.80
C HIS A 91 -3.60 12.62 -7.32
N ASN A 92 -2.65 13.51 -7.04
CA ASN A 92 -2.72 14.89 -7.47
C ASN A 92 -1.32 15.44 -7.81
N GLY A 93 -1.21 16.10 -8.96
CA GLY A 93 0.05 16.63 -9.51
C GLY A 93 0.10 18.16 -9.57
N ALA A 94 -0.81 18.87 -8.91
CA ALA A 94 -0.94 20.33 -9.04
C ALA A 94 0.31 21.10 -8.57
N ARG A 95 1.09 20.54 -7.64
CA ARG A 95 2.32 21.15 -7.10
C ARG A 95 3.60 20.70 -7.78
N GLY A 96 3.53 19.76 -8.71
CA GLY A 96 4.70 19.16 -9.38
C GLY A 96 4.57 17.66 -9.60
N PRO A 97 5.69 16.98 -9.94
CA PRO A 97 5.71 15.55 -10.22
C PRO A 97 5.12 14.73 -9.08
N TYR A 98 4.50 13.59 -9.39
CA TYR A 98 3.97 12.70 -8.38
C TYR A 98 5.12 12.07 -7.56
N LYS A 99 4.95 12.00 -6.24
CA LYS A 99 5.94 11.41 -5.34
C LYS A 99 5.28 10.36 -4.44
N GLY A 100 5.85 9.15 -4.43
CA GLY A 100 5.22 8.04 -3.72
C GLY A 100 6.05 6.79 -3.60
N GLY A 101 6.03 6.15 -2.43
CA GLY A 101 6.68 4.84 -2.21
C GLY A 101 6.06 3.70 -3.03
N ILE A 102 6.81 2.61 -3.20
CA ILE A 102 6.33 1.32 -3.72
C ILE A 102 6.42 0.29 -2.61
N ARG A 103 5.29 -0.32 -2.24
CA ARG A 103 5.20 -1.34 -1.19
C ARG A 103 5.08 -2.74 -1.77
N PHE A 104 5.82 -3.70 -1.24
CA PHE A 104 5.63 -5.12 -1.56
C PHE A 104 5.06 -5.85 -0.35
N HIS A 105 3.79 -6.21 -0.40
CA HIS A 105 3.12 -6.91 0.69
C HIS A 105 1.92 -7.68 0.15
N PRO A 106 1.61 -8.90 0.62
CA PRO A 106 0.52 -9.72 0.06
C PRO A 106 -0.86 -9.06 0.18
N GLU A 107 -1.06 -8.20 1.17
CA GLU A 107 -2.34 -7.50 1.42
C GLU A 107 -2.48 -6.18 0.66
N VAL A 108 -1.53 -5.82 -0.23
CA VAL A 108 -1.67 -4.61 -1.04
C VAL A 108 -2.89 -4.74 -1.95
N ASP A 109 -3.83 -3.81 -1.80
CA ASP A 109 -4.96 -3.63 -2.69
C ASP A 109 -5.01 -2.19 -3.25
N LEU A 110 -5.98 -1.92 -4.13
CA LEU A 110 -6.12 -0.61 -4.74
C LEU A 110 -6.63 0.45 -3.75
N ASP A 111 -7.46 0.08 -2.77
CA ASP A 111 -8.06 1.01 -1.81
C ASP A 111 -6.99 1.59 -0.86
N GLU A 112 -6.13 0.73 -0.31
CA GLU A 112 -4.98 1.13 0.49
C GLU A 112 -4.05 2.05 -0.31
N VAL A 113 -3.75 1.69 -1.56
CA VAL A 113 -2.83 2.48 -2.40
C VAL A 113 -3.42 3.86 -2.71
N ARG A 114 -4.74 3.98 -2.93
CA ARG A 114 -5.42 5.28 -3.07
C ARG A 114 -5.30 6.12 -1.80
N ALA A 115 -5.61 5.54 -0.66
CA ALA A 115 -5.53 6.20 0.65
C ALA A 115 -4.11 6.73 0.92
N LEU A 116 -3.10 5.91 0.67
CA LEU A 116 -1.71 6.30 0.87
C LEU A 116 -1.23 7.34 -0.17
N ALA A 117 -1.75 7.31 -1.41
CA ALA A 117 -1.41 8.30 -2.44
C ALA A 117 -1.98 9.68 -2.13
N SER A 118 -3.20 9.76 -1.58
CA SER A 118 -3.79 11.03 -1.13
C SER A 118 -3.03 11.58 0.07
N LEU A 119 -2.69 10.74 1.06
CA LEU A 119 -1.82 11.14 2.18
C LEU A 119 -0.46 11.68 1.72
N MET A 120 0.13 11.12 0.66
CA MET A 120 1.36 11.66 0.08
C MET A 120 1.16 13.06 -0.50
N THR A 121 0.02 13.35 -1.11
CA THR A 121 -0.32 14.70 -1.62
C THR A 121 -0.33 15.71 -0.48
N TRP A 122 -1.00 15.36 0.63
CA TRP A 122 -1.10 16.23 1.79
C TRP A 122 0.25 16.42 2.46
N LYS A 123 1.02 15.33 2.61
CA LYS A 123 2.36 15.37 3.19
C LYS A 123 3.30 16.30 2.42
N THR A 124 3.37 16.19 1.09
CA THR A 124 4.25 17.05 0.29
C THR A 124 3.81 18.51 0.33
N ALA A 125 2.49 18.76 0.37
CA ALA A 125 1.94 20.11 0.52
C ALA A 125 2.29 20.74 1.88
N ILE A 126 2.13 20.00 2.98
CA ILE A 126 2.43 20.46 4.35
C ILE A 126 3.92 20.79 4.52
N VAL A 127 4.80 19.95 3.99
CA VAL A 127 6.26 20.15 4.06
C VAL A 127 6.73 21.26 3.09
N GLY A 128 5.87 21.75 2.21
CA GLY A 128 6.19 22.87 1.31
C GLY A 128 7.07 22.50 0.11
N ILE A 129 7.20 21.21 -0.21
CA ILE A 129 8.00 20.73 -1.35
C ILE A 129 7.18 20.70 -2.66
N PRO A 130 7.79 20.96 -3.83
CA PRO A 130 7.08 21.06 -5.11
C PRO A 130 6.82 19.67 -5.72
N PHE A 131 6.07 18.85 -4.99
CA PHE A 131 5.67 17.51 -5.42
C PHE A 131 4.19 17.27 -5.18
N GLY A 132 3.59 16.51 -6.10
CA GLY A 132 2.31 15.88 -5.92
C GLY A 132 2.39 14.59 -5.09
N GLY A 133 1.28 13.88 -4.98
CA GLY A 133 1.20 12.61 -4.27
C GLY A 133 0.93 11.42 -5.17
N ALA A 134 1.67 10.35 -4.93
CA ALA A 134 1.41 9.04 -5.50
C ALA A 134 1.67 7.93 -4.48
N LYS A 135 1.25 6.73 -4.82
CA LYS A 135 1.67 5.51 -4.16
C LYS A 135 1.63 4.36 -5.15
N GLY A 136 2.47 3.35 -4.96
CA GLY A 136 2.31 2.08 -5.65
C GLY A 136 2.54 0.92 -4.72
N GLY A 137 2.24 -0.27 -5.22
CA GLY A 137 2.57 -1.50 -4.55
C GLY A 137 2.28 -2.72 -5.39
N VAL A 138 2.75 -3.87 -4.91
CA VAL A 138 2.54 -5.18 -5.52
C VAL A 138 2.11 -6.15 -4.43
N ASN A 139 1.08 -6.95 -4.72
CA ASN A 139 0.51 -7.93 -3.80
C ASN A 139 1.37 -9.21 -3.66
N VAL A 140 2.65 -9.05 -3.35
CA VAL A 140 3.64 -10.13 -3.33
C VAL A 140 4.14 -10.40 -1.91
N PRO A 141 4.28 -11.68 -1.50
CA PRO A 141 4.90 -12.05 -0.22
C PRO A 141 6.43 -11.91 -0.32
N ALA A 142 6.92 -10.68 -0.27
CA ALA A 142 8.35 -10.37 -0.43
C ALA A 142 9.25 -10.99 0.65
N ASP A 143 8.69 -11.35 1.80
CA ASP A 143 9.36 -12.06 2.89
C ASP A 143 9.68 -13.52 2.56
N LYS A 144 8.94 -14.12 1.62
CA LYS A 144 9.10 -15.51 1.19
C LYS A 144 9.88 -15.66 -0.11
N LEU A 145 10.16 -14.55 -0.79
CA LEU A 145 10.91 -14.56 -2.04
C LEU A 145 12.41 -14.46 -1.75
N ASP A 146 13.19 -15.13 -2.59
CA ASP A 146 14.62 -14.90 -2.61
C ASP A 146 14.98 -13.55 -3.28
N GLU A 147 16.26 -13.19 -3.24
CA GLU A 147 16.75 -11.95 -3.84
C GLU A 147 16.55 -11.84 -5.37
N HIS A 148 16.77 -12.93 -6.09
CA HIS A 148 16.63 -13.02 -7.54
C HIS A 148 15.16 -12.99 -7.98
N GLU A 149 14.28 -13.68 -7.27
CA GLU A 149 12.83 -13.63 -7.45
C GLU A 149 12.31 -12.23 -7.20
N LEU A 150 12.72 -11.60 -6.09
CA LEU A 150 12.37 -10.23 -5.76
C LEU A 150 12.86 -9.24 -6.84
N GLN A 151 14.08 -9.43 -7.35
CA GLN A 151 14.60 -8.65 -8.47
C GLN A 151 13.75 -8.84 -9.73
N THR A 152 13.37 -10.08 -10.05
CA THR A 152 12.56 -10.40 -11.23
C THR A 152 11.17 -9.74 -11.15
N VAL A 153 10.51 -9.83 -9.99
CA VAL A 153 9.24 -9.14 -9.72
C VAL A 153 9.41 -7.63 -9.87
N THR A 154 10.49 -7.07 -9.30
CA THR A 154 10.77 -5.63 -9.36
C THR A 154 10.93 -5.14 -10.80
N ARG A 155 11.74 -5.84 -11.60
CA ARG A 155 11.99 -5.49 -13.00
C ARG A 155 10.73 -5.59 -13.83
N SER A 156 10.03 -6.72 -13.73
CA SER A 156 8.77 -6.90 -14.45
C SER A 156 7.72 -5.88 -14.04
N PHE A 157 7.67 -5.44 -12.78
CA PHE A 157 6.75 -4.39 -12.37
C PHE A 157 7.05 -3.06 -13.06
N ILE A 158 8.33 -2.65 -13.07
CA ILE A 158 8.76 -1.40 -13.70
C ILE A 158 8.45 -1.39 -15.19
N ASP A 159 8.68 -2.48 -15.91
CA ASP A 159 8.34 -2.57 -17.34
C ASP A 159 6.84 -2.31 -17.61
N LYS A 160 5.96 -2.72 -16.69
CA LYS A 160 4.52 -2.50 -16.85
C LYS A 160 4.09 -1.07 -16.54
N ILE A 161 4.80 -0.37 -15.68
CA ILE A 161 4.44 1.00 -15.24
C ILE A 161 5.35 2.10 -15.79
N GLU A 162 6.40 1.77 -16.55
CA GLU A 162 7.41 2.72 -17.02
C GLU A 162 6.78 3.94 -17.69
N LYS A 163 5.70 3.71 -18.47
CA LYS A 163 5.00 4.74 -19.22
C LYS A 163 4.40 5.80 -18.33
N VAL A 164 4.18 5.53 -17.04
CA VAL A 164 3.66 6.49 -16.07
C VAL A 164 4.71 7.15 -15.21
N LEU A 165 5.93 6.63 -15.24
CA LEU A 165 7.07 7.17 -14.52
C LEU A 165 7.79 8.25 -15.34
N GLY A 166 8.60 9.04 -14.64
CA GLY A 166 9.51 9.99 -15.27
C GLY A 166 10.06 10.99 -14.27
N PRO A 167 11.29 11.51 -14.45
CA PRO A 167 11.89 12.47 -13.52
C PRO A 167 11.07 13.75 -13.31
N THR A 168 10.29 14.14 -14.32
CA THR A 168 9.41 15.32 -14.28
C THR A 168 7.93 14.95 -14.16
N ARG A 169 7.63 13.67 -13.93
CA ARG A 169 6.28 13.13 -13.99
C ARG A 169 5.92 12.36 -12.73
N ASP A 170 6.58 11.25 -12.44
CA ASP A 170 6.32 10.42 -11.28
C ASP A 170 7.58 9.71 -10.83
N ILE A 171 7.94 9.91 -9.57
CA ILE A 171 9.21 9.53 -8.97
C ILE A 171 8.96 8.60 -7.78
N PRO A 172 9.15 7.28 -7.92
CA PRO A 172 8.99 6.34 -6.83
C PRO A 172 10.01 6.47 -5.68
N ALA A 173 9.72 5.79 -4.57
CA ALA A 173 10.57 5.70 -3.39
C ALA A 173 10.45 4.31 -2.71
N PRO A 174 11.33 4.00 -1.76
CA PRO A 174 11.17 2.89 -0.83
C PRO A 174 9.92 3.01 0.03
N ASP A 175 9.36 1.87 0.40
CA ASP A 175 8.31 1.66 1.39
C ASP A 175 8.51 0.27 2.06
N VAL A 176 7.48 -0.29 2.68
CA VAL A 176 7.54 -1.63 3.30
C VAL A 176 8.03 -2.66 2.27
N ASN A 177 9.05 -3.42 2.67
CA ASN A 177 9.75 -4.45 1.88
C ASN A 177 10.40 -3.98 0.57
N THR A 178 10.56 -2.67 0.37
CA THR A 178 11.42 -2.14 -0.71
C THR A 178 12.51 -1.27 -0.11
N ASN A 179 13.76 -1.50 -0.52
CA ASN A 179 14.93 -0.86 0.06
C ASN A 179 15.80 -0.18 -1.01
N ALA A 180 16.99 0.30 -0.64
CA ALA A 180 17.89 0.96 -1.58
C ALA A 180 18.29 0.05 -2.75
N ARG A 181 18.43 -1.26 -2.52
CA ARG A 181 18.75 -2.25 -3.56
C ARG A 181 17.61 -2.39 -4.56
N VAL A 182 16.37 -2.47 -4.07
CA VAL A 182 15.17 -2.48 -4.93
C VAL A 182 15.12 -1.23 -5.79
N MET A 183 15.41 -0.04 -5.23
CA MET A 183 15.47 1.20 -6.02
C MET A 183 16.57 1.17 -7.07
N ALA A 184 17.72 0.55 -6.79
CA ALA A 184 18.78 0.39 -7.78
C ALA A 184 18.31 -0.47 -8.96
N TRP A 185 17.61 -1.57 -8.71
CA TRP A 185 17.04 -2.41 -9.76
C TRP A 185 15.95 -1.68 -10.56
N MET A 186 15.11 -0.88 -9.90
CA MET A 186 14.10 -0.08 -10.59
C MET A 186 14.71 0.98 -11.50
N MET A 187 15.77 1.66 -11.04
CA MET A 187 16.53 2.63 -11.84
C MET A 187 17.18 1.97 -13.05
N ASP A 188 17.80 0.80 -12.84
CA ASP A 188 18.47 0.02 -13.88
C ASP A 188 17.48 -0.46 -14.94
N GLU A 189 16.33 -1.03 -14.54
CA GLU A 189 15.30 -1.49 -15.48
C GLU A 189 14.73 -0.34 -16.31
N TYR A 190 14.35 0.77 -15.66
CA TYR A 190 13.85 1.95 -16.36
C TYR A 190 14.88 2.49 -17.36
N GLY A 191 16.16 2.43 -16.99
CA GLY A 191 17.28 2.89 -17.81
C GLY A 191 17.51 2.09 -19.09
N LYS A 192 17.03 0.83 -19.18
CA LYS A 192 17.14 0.03 -20.41
C LYS A 192 16.40 0.66 -21.58
N LEU A 193 15.26 1.31 -21.31
CA LEU A 193 14.41 1.94 -22.33
C LEU A 193 14.68 3.44 -22.47
N HIS A 194 15.06 4.11 -21.38
CA HIS A 194 15.15 5.58 -21.33
C HIS A 194 16.58 6.12 -21.24
N GLY A 195 17.57 5.24 -21.18
CA GLY A 195 18.96 5.61 -20.90
C GLY A 195 19.19 5.97 -19.43
N HIS A 196 20.42 6.34 -19.11
CA HIS A 196 20.84 6.57 -17.72
C HIS A 196 20.07 7.72 -17.06
N THR A 197 19.12 7.37 -16.17
CA THR A 197 18.19 8.32 -15.55
C THR A 197 18.12 8.16 -14.02
N PRO A 198 19.14 8.60 -13.25
CA PRO A 198 19.17 8.41 -11.79
C PRO A 198 17.99 9.06 -11.06
N ALA A 199 17.44 10.15 -11.59
CA ALA A 199 16.35 10.91 -10.97
C ALA A 199 15.00 10.18 -10.97
N ILE A 200 14.88 9.04 -11.66
CA ILE A 200 13.61 8.30 -11.77
C ILE A 200 13.11 7.77 -10.42
N VAL A 201 14.01 7.42 -9.50
CA VAL A 201 13.67 6.92 -8.16
C VAL A 201 14.52 7.58 -7.09
N THR A 202 13.93 7.81 -5.92
CA THR A 202 14.65 8.28 -4.72
C THR A 202 15.01 7.11 -3.81
N GLY A 203 15.88 7.32 -2.82
CA GLY A 203 16.23 6.27 -1.85
C GLY A 203 17.23 5.22 -2.36
N LYS A 204 17.92 5.52 -3.47
CA LYS A 204 19.00 4.72 -4.05
C LYS A 204 20.23 4.63 -3.14
N PRO A 205 21.16 3.68 -3.37
CA PRO A 205 22.48 3.67 -2.74
C PRO A 205 23.26 4.94 -3.06
N ILE A 206 24.18 5.36 -2.17
CA ILE A 206 24.98 6.58 -2.34
C ILE A 206 25.77 6.54 -3.67
N SER A 207 26.37 5.40 -4.00
CA SER A 207 27.11 5.19 -5.25
C SER A 207 26.28 5.38 -6.52
N LEU A 208 24.95 5.34 -6.43
CA LEU A 208 24.02 5.48 -7.58
C LEU A 208 23.24 6.80 -7.51
N GLY A 209 23.77 7.84 -6.87
CA GLY A 209 23.08 9.13 -6.72
C GLY A 209 22.01 9.12 -5.63
N GLY A 210 22.23 8.31 -4.58
CA GLY A 210 21.50 8.38 -3.32
C GLY A 210 21.89 9.62 -2.51
N SER A 211 20.98 10.10 -1.67
CA SER A 211 21.26 11.22 -0.77
C SER A 211 21.80 10.75 0.57
N PHE A 212 22.84 11.41 1.07
CA PHE A 212 23.27 11.26 2.46
C PHE A 212 22.14 11.59 3.43
N GLY A 213 22.10 10.90 4.57
CA GLY A 213 21.09 11.12 5.60
C GLY A 213 19.69 10.58 5.30
N ARG A 214 19.47 9.94 4.14
CA ARG A 214 18.18 9.35 3.75
C ARG A 214 17.68 8.32 4.76
N GLU A 215 18.56 7.49 5.31
CA GLU A 215 18.18 6.42 6.25
C GLU A 215 17.57 6.98 7.54
N ALA A 216 18.20 8.01 8.13
CA ALA A 216 17.73 8.64 9.35
C ALA A 216 16.69 9.77 9.12
N ALA A 217 16.34 10.09 7.88
CA ALA A 217 15.52 11.27 7.55
C ALA A 217 14.16 11.27 8.24
N THR A 218 13.43 10.16 8.18
CA THR A 218 12.10 10.05 8.81
C THR A 218 12.21 10.15 10.33
N GLY A 219 13.15 9.44 10.95
CA GLY A 219 13.35 9.45 12.40
C GLY A 219 13.74 10.83 12.94
N ARG A 220 14.67 11.52 12.26
CA ARG A 220 15.06 12.89 12.62
C ARG A 220 13.89 13.87 12.47
N GLY A 221 13.06 13.72 11.44
CA GLY A 221 11.87 14.54 11.26
C GLY A 221 10.88 14.40 12.42
N VAL A 222 10.66 13.18 12.92
CA VAL A 222 9.78 12.95 14.09
C VAL A 222 10.33 13.66 15.33
N VAL A 223 11.64 13.58 15.59
CA VAL A 223 12.26 14.23 16.75
C VAL A 223 12.23 15.76 16.65
N GLN A 224 12.37 16.32 15.46
CA GLN A 224 12.39 17.78 15.24
C GLN A 224 11.02 18.44 15.26
N MET A 225 9.93 17.66 15.12
CA MET A 225 8.55 18.17 15.17
C MET A 225 7.98 18.24 16.60
N TYR A 226 8.76 17.81 17.59
CA TYR A 226 8.52 18.02 19.03
C TYR A 226 9.48 19.08 19.57
#